data_AF-A0A931K4Y0-F1
#
_entry.id   AF-A0A931K4Y0-F1
#
_cell.length_a   1.000
_cell.length_b   1.000
_cell.length_c   1.000
_cell.angle_alpha   90.00
_cell.angle_beta   90.00
_cell.angle_gamma   90.00
#
_symmetry.space_group_name_H-M   'P 1'
#
loop_
_entity.id
_entity.type
_entity.pdbx_description
1 polymer ?
#
loop_
_entity_poly.entity_id
_entity_poly.type
_entity_poly.pdbx_seq_one_letter_code
_entity_poly.pdbx_strand_id
1 'polypeptide(L)'
;MARGALISRFVAASVMGVMVLGGTAFAQPAGEAPSKQPEGAQPRRPRAQFGEGREGRGPSVEGAMKAMGRSLKALKGQIADANKKEENLSLVAAMEMACVNAKGGKPGGPAMKAAKTDAEKQELTAKFRAHLIHLGHALLDLESQVMEGKTDEAKASIEKIEKIRDEGHHLMGLDKEDEKGEKGGKGEKNEKGG
;
A
#
# COMPACT_ATOMS: atom_id res chain seq x y z
N MET A 1 33.42 -10.43 38.43
CA MET A 1 33.03 -11.49 37.47
C MET A 1 33.04 -10.90 36.06
N ALA A 2 33.50 -11.70 35.10
CA ALA A 2 34.27 -11.27 33.93
C ALA A 2 33.48 -10.50 32.85
N ARG A 3 34.18 -9.54 32.24
CA ARG A 3 33.81 -8.82 31.02
C ARG A 3 34.07 -9.72 29.81
N GLY A 4 33.06 -9.95 28.96
CA GLY A 4 33.19 -10.65 27.68
C GLY A 4 33.12 -9.66 26.52
N ALA A 5 34.23 -9.47 25.82
CA ALA A 5 34.37 -8.71 24.58
C ALA A 5 34.63 -9.69 23.41
N LEU A 6 33.94 -9.48 22.28
CA LEU A 6 34.26 -10.00 20.94
C LEU A 6 33.43 -9.14 19.97
N ILE A 7 33.95 -8.05 19.39
CA ILE A 7 34.86 -8.00 18.24
C ILE A 7 34.45 -9.01 17.16
N SER A 8 33.67 -8.56 16.18
CA SER A 8 33.81 -9.07 14.82
C SER A 8 33.71 -7.92 13.84
N ARG A 9 34.87 -7.62 13.25
CA ARG A 9 35.09 -6.71 12.13
C ARG A 9 34.75 -7.47 10.86
N PHE A 10 33.88 -6.92 10.00
CA PHE A 10 33.98 -7.21 8.57
C PHE A 10 33.96 -5.89 7.79
N VAL A 11 35.13 -5.62 7.23
CA VAL A 11 35.41 -4.62 6.22
C VAL A 11 35.12 -5.27 4.87
N ALA A 12 34.33 -4.62 4.02
CA ALA A 12 34.42 -4.82 2.57
C ALA A 12 34.01 -3.51 1.88
N ALA A 13 35.01 -2.64 1.71
CA ALA A 13 34.96 -1.60 0.71
C ALA A 13 35.00 -2.27 -0.68
N SER A 14 34.10 -1.90 -1.57
CA SER A 14 34.27 -2.14 -3.00
C SER A 14 33.87 -0.90 -3.77
N VAL A 15 34.90 -0.30 -4.37
CA VAL A 15 34.88 0.80 -5.32
C VAL A 15 34.70 0.21 -6.72
N MET A 16 33.77 0.73 -7.50
CA MET A 16 33.83 0.91 -8.97
C MET A 16 32.50 1.60 -9.35
N GLY A 17 32.45 2.83 -9.88
CA GLY A 17 33.42 3.50 -10.74
C GLY A 17 33.13 3.19 -12.21
N VAL A 18 31.92 3.53 -12.71
CA VAL A 18 31.63 3.58 -14.14
C VAL A 18 30.85 4.86 -14.45
N MET A 19 31.58 5.89 -14.90
CA MET A 19 31.05 6.95 -15.75
C MET A 19 30.95 6.41 -17.17
N VAL A 20 29.75 6.38 -17.75
CA VAL A 20 29.58 6.39 -19.21
C VAL A 20 28.79 7.63 -19.57
N LEU A 21 29.54 8.64 -20.01
CA LEU A 21 29.06 9.76 -20.82
C LEU A 21 28.74 9.21 -22.20
N GLY A 22 27.46 9.07 -22.52
CA GLY A 22 27.00 8.64 -23.84
C GLY A 22 25.74 9.41 -24.22
N GLY A 23 25.91 10.66 -24.62
CA GLY A 23 24.84 11.44 -25.24
C GLY A 23 24.55 10.88 -26.63
N THR A 24 23.39 10.26 -26.81
CA THR A 24 22.81 10.03 -28.13
C THR A 24 21.72 11.07 -28.36
N ALA A 25 22.01 11.99 -29.28
CA ALA A 25 21.03 12.91 -29.83
C ALA A 25 19.98 12.09 -30.61
N PHE A 26 18.78 11.94 -30.02
CA PHE A 26 17.63 11.43 -30.75
C PHE A 26 17.10 12.54 -31.66
N ALA A 27 17.35 12.40 -32.96
CA ALA A 27 16.69 13.18 -34.00
C ALA A 27 15.19 12.92 -33.95
N GLN A 28 14.38 13.95 -33.77
CA GLN A 28 12.92 13.89 -33.94
C GLN A 28 12.61 13.75 -35.44
N PRO A 29 11.98 12.66 -35.91
CA PRO A 29 11.38 12.66 -37.23
C PRO A 29 10.20 13.64 -37.24
N ALA A 30 10.22 14.57 -38.20
CA ALA A 30 9.10 15.44 -38.50
C ALA A 30 7.92 14.59 -38.99
N GLY A 31 6.95 14.34 -38.10
CA GLY A 31 5.72 13.64 -38.42
C GLY A 31 4.78 14.52 -39.24
N GLU A 32 4.35 13.95 -40.36
CA GLU A 32 3.44 14.49 -41.37
C GLU A 32 2.12 15.07 -40.85
N ALA A 33 1.60 15.99 -41.65
CA ALA A 33 0.31 16.64 -41.48
C ALA A 33 -0.87 15.63 -41.40
N PRO A 34 -1.92 15.93 -40.60
CA PRO A 34 -3.06 15.04 -40.44
C PRO A 34 -3.86 14.87 -41.73
N SER A 35 -3.96 13.63 -42.18
CA SER A 35 -4.83 13.18 -43.27
C SER A 35 -6.32 13.28 -42.89
N LYS A 36 -7.08 13.81 -43.84
CA LYS A 36 -8.53 14.05 -43.87
C LYS A 36 -9.36 12.92 -43.23
N GLN A 37 -10.20 13.29 -42.28
CA GLN A 37 -11.22 12.45 -41.65
C GLN A 37 -12.42 12.30 -42.61
N PRO A 38 -12.95 11.08 -42.85
CA PRO A 38 -14.14 10.89 -43.67
C PRO A 38 -15.40 11.37 -42.95
N GLU A 39 -16.13 12.24 -43.64
CA GLU A 39 -17.43 12.78 -43.28
C GLU A 39 -18.50 11.73 -43.59
N GLY A 40 -19.13 11.16 -42.56
CA GLY A 40 -20.28 10.27 -42.76
C GLY A 40 -20.36 9.03 -41.87
N ALA A 41 -20.38 9.21 -40.55
CA ALA A 41 -20.95 8.21 -39.64
C ALA A 41 -21.52 8.93 -38.42
N GLN A 42 -22.85 8.94 -38.29
CA GLN A 42 -23.54 9.56 -37.16
C GLN A 42 -23.04 8.95 -35.84
N PRO A 43 -22.48 9.74 -34.91
CA PRO A 43 -22.07 9.22 -33.62
C PRO A 43 -23.33 8.89 -32.82
N ARG A 44 -23.60 7.59 -32.64
CA ARG A 44 -24.38 7.12 -31.48
C ARG A 44 -23.62 7.61 -30.26
N ARG A 45 -24.05 8.73 -29.69
CA ARG A 45 -23.48 9.31 -28.47
C ARG A 45 -23.40 8.18 -27.44
N PRO A 46 -22.20 7.76 -26.98
CA PRO A 46 -22.09 6.95 -25.79
C PRO A 46 -22.86 7.69 -24.71
N ARG A 47 -23.78 7.00 -24.04
CA ARG A 47 -24.48 7.51 -22.86
C ARG A 47 -23.42 8.05 -21.93
N ALA A 48 -23.25 9.36 -21.97
CA ALA A 48 -22.31 10.07 -21.15
C ALA A 48 -22.95 10.10 -19.77
N GLN A 49 -22.86 8.96 -19.08
CA GLN A 49 -22.94 8.87 -17.65
C GLN A 49 -21.64 9.52 -17.15
N PHE A 50 -21.49 10.82 -17.42
CA PHE A 50 -20.74 11.73 -16.59
C PHE A 50 -21.41 11.60 -15.23
N GLY A 51 -20.89 10.65 -14.44
CA GLY A 51 -21.11 10.66 -13.01
C GLY A 51 -20.74 12.07 -12.57
N GLU A 52 -21.73 12.78 -12.07
CA GLU A 52 -21.57 14.08 -11.42
C GLU A 52 -20.24 14.08 -10.67
N GLY A 53 -19.41 15.04 -11.06
CA GLY A 53 -18.07 15.21 -10.54
C GLY A 53 -18.12 15.04 -9.04
N ARG A 54 -17.37 14.05 -8.53
CA ARG A 54 -17.00 13.98 -7.12
C ARG A 54 -15.95 15.08 -6.88
N GLU A 55 -16.31 16.31 -7.22
CA GLU A 55 -15.48 17.50 -7.08
C GLU A 55 -15.24 17.71 -5.58
N GLY A 56 -13.96 17.79 -5.22
CA GLY A 56 -13.54 18.31 -3.91
C GLY A 56 -13.62 17.35 -2.72
N ARG A 57 -14.03 16.08 -2.87
CA ARG A 57 -13.88 15.13 -1.75
C ARG A 57 -12.41 14.70 -1.68
N GLY A 58 -11.64 15.42 -0.86
CA GLY A 58 -10.23 15.12 -0.59
C GLY A 58 -10.00 13.63 -0.25
N PRO A 59 -8.76 13.14 -0.37
CA PRO A 59 -8.45 11.71 -0.24
C PRO A 59 -9.07 11.14 1.04
N SER A 60 -9.96 10.17 0.89
CA SER A 60 -10.57 9.50 2.04
C SER A 60 -9.57 8.50 2.62
N VAL A 61 -9.38 8.55 3.95
CA VAL A 61 -8.48 7.63 4.66
C VAL A 61 -8.85 6.17 4.37
N GLU A 62 -10.15 5.85 4.43
CA GLU A 62 -10.65 4.49 4.15
C GLU A 62 -10.33 4.03 2.72
N GLY A 63 -10.50 4.91 1.73
CA GLY A 63 -10.19 4.60 0.33
C GLY A 63 -8.70 4.33 0.13
N ALA A 64 -7.85 5.13 0.77
CA ALA A 64 -6.41 4.95 0.76
C ALA A 64 -5.99 3.63 1.44
N MET A 65 -6.50 3.33 2.64
CA MET A 65 -6.22 2.06 3.33
C MET A 65 -6.66 0.84 2.51
N LYS A 66 -7.84 0.91 1.87
CA LYS A 66 -8.31 -0.16 0.98
C LYS A 66 -7.41 -0.33 -0.25
N ALA A 67 -6.90 0.76 -0.81
CA ALA A 67 -5.95 0.71 -1.93
C ALA A 67 -4.62 0.07 -1.52
N MET A 68 -4.12 0.41 -0.33
CA MET A 68 -2.93 -0.20 0.25
C MET A 68 -3.12 -1.71 0.48
N GLY A 69 -4.25 -2.13 1.09
CA GLY A 69 -4.55 -3.54 1.35
C GLY A 69 -4.65 -4.39 0.08
N ARG A 70 -5.22 -3.85 -1.01
CA ARG A 70 -5.24 -4.54 -2.32
C ARG A 70 -3.83 -4.73 -2.88
N SER A 71 -3.01 -3.68 -2.83
CA SER A 71 -1.64 -3.71 -3.35
C SER A 71 -0.77 -4.68 -2.55
N LEU A 72 -0.91 -4.70 -1.21
CA LEU A 72 -0.24 -5.65 -0.33
C LEU A 72 -0.62 -7.10 -0.64
N LYS A 73 -1.91 -7.38 -0.85
CA LYS A 73 -2.38 -8.72 -1.21
C LYS A 73 -1.83 -9.17 -2.57
N ALA A 74 -1.80 -8.27 -3.55
CA ALA A 74 -1.19 -8.55 -4.85
C ALA A 74 0.31 -8.83 -4.69
N LEU A 75 1.03 -7.97 -3.97
CA LEU A 75 2.48 -8.08 -3.76
C LEU A 75 2.86 -9.41 -3.13
N LYS A 76 2.14 -9.83 -2.09
CA LYS A 76 2.32 -11.15 -1.45
C LYS A 76 2.30 -12.33 -2.42
N GLY A 77 1.45 -12.26 -3.45
CA GLY A 77 1.32 -13.32 -4.44
C GLY A 77 2.49 -13.42 -5.42
N GLN A 78 3.32 -12.38 -5.53
CA GLN A 78 4.35 -12.29 -6.58
C GLN A 78 5.72 -11.75 -6.13
N ILE A 79 5.87 -11.40 -4.85
CA ILE A 79 7.15 -10.93 -4.29
C ILE A 79 8.28 -11.96 -4.45
N ALA A 80 7.94 -13.25 -4.51
CA ALA A 80 8.90 -14.33 -4.70
C ALA A 80 9.43 -14.45 -6.14
N ASP A 81 8.78 -13.82 -7.12
CA ASP A 81 9.16 -13.90 -8.53
C ASP A 81 10.08 -12.73 -8.92
N ALA A 82 11.35 -13.05 -9.19
CA ALA A 82 12.35 -12.07 -9.58
C ALA A 82 12.06 -11.41 -10.95
N ASN A 83 11.29 -12.08 -11.83
CA ASN A 83 10.94 -11.53 -13.14
C ASN A 83 9.87 -10.42 -13.03
N LYS A 84 9.21 -10.33 -11.89
CA LYS A 84 8.15 -9.34 -11.61
C LYS A 84 8.64 -8.16 -10.80
N LYS A 85 9.95 -7.90 -10.77
CA LYS A 85 10.55 -6.80 -9.99
C LYS A 85 9.88 -5.45 -10.28
N GLU A 86 9.69 -5.09 -11.55
CA GLU A 86 9.05 -3.81 -11.92
C GLU A 86 7.59 -3.73 -11.46
N GLU A 87 6.85 -4.83 -11.58
CA GLU A 87 5.47 -4.93 -11.10
C GLU A 87 5.41 -4.82 -9.56
N ASN A 88 6.36 -5.46 -8.87
CA ASN A 88 6.50 -5.38 -7.41
C ASN A 88 6.79 -3.96 -6.95
N LEU A 89 7.71 -3.25 -7.62
CA LEU A 89 8.02 -1.84 -7.32
C LEU A 89 6.80 -0.93 -7.55
N SER A 90 6.04 -1.16 -8.62
CA SER A 90 4.80 -0.42 -8.88
C SER A 90 3.75 -0.61 -7.76
N LEU A 91 3.62 -1.84 -7.23
CA LEU A 91 2.74 -2.12 -6.10
C LEU A 91 3.22 -1.46 -4.79
N VAL A 92 4.53 -1.46 -4.52
CA VAL A 92 5.10 -0.78 -3.35
C VAL A 92 4.87 0.73 -3.44
N ALA A 93 5.14 1.34 -4.60
CA ALA A 93 4.86 2.76 -4.83
C ALA A 93 3.36 3.10 -4.66
N ALA A 94 2.45 2.22 -5.11
CA ALA A 94 1.02 2.39 -4.88
C ALA A 94 0.65 2.35 -3.39
N MET A 95 1.30 1.48 -2.60
CA MET A 95 1.14 1.44 -1.15
C MET A 95 1.66 2.72 -0.47
N GLU A 96 2.81 3.23 -0.89
CA GLU A 96 3.39 4.46 -0.35
C GLU A 96 2.52 5.68 -0.64
N MET A 97 2.04 5.84 -1.88
CA MET A 97 1.09 6.89 -2.23
C MET A 97 -0.19 6.79 -1.39
N ALA A 98 -0.72 5.58 -1.19
CA ALA A 98 -1.86 5.35 -0.32
C ALA A 98 -1.55 5.72 1.14
N CYS A 99 -0.36 5.40 1.64
CA CYS A 99 0.09 5.75 2.98
C CYS A 99 0.15 7.28 3.18
N VAL A 100 0.74 8.00 2.22
CA VAL A 100 0.81 9.47 2.24
C VAL A 100 -0.59 10.09 2.20
N ASN A 101 -1.47 9.58 1.33
CA ASN A 101 -2.87 10.02 1.24
C ASN A 101 -3.64 9.79 2.55
N ALA A 102 -3.45 8.64 3.18
CA ALA A 102 -4.07 8.32 4.46
C ALA A 102 -3.55 9.25 5.58
N LYS A 103 -2.25 9.57 5.58
CA LYS A 103 -1.61 10.45 6.59
C LYS A 103 -2.13 11.88 6.54
N GLY A 104 -2.44 12.37 5.34
CA GLY A 104 -3.03 13.70 5.12
C GLY A 104 -4.52 13.78 5.50
N GLY A 105 -5.21 12.65 5.60
CA GLY A 105 -6.63 12.60 5.95
C GLY A 105 -6.90 12.76 7.45
N LYS A 106 -8.17 13.00 7.79
CA LYS A 106 -8.65 12.97 9.18
C LYS A 106 -8.96 11.52 9.56
N PRO A 107 -8.40 10.98 10.66
CA PRO A 107 -8.73 9.63 11.10
C PRO A 107 -10.21 9.55 11.45
N GLY A 108 -10.87 8.49 10.96
CA GLY A 108 -12.23 8.14 11.31
C GLY A 108 -12.28 6.99 12.32
N GLY A 109 -13.38 6.27 12.35
CA GLY A 109 -13.50 5.01 13.10
C GLY A 109 -14.05 5.15 14.53
N PRO A 110 -14.27 4.01 15.22
CA PRO A 110 -14.91 3.96 16.52
C PRO A 110 -14.16 4.73 17.61
N ALA A 111 -12.82 4.66 17.65
CA ALA A 111 -12.03 5.38 18.66
C ALA A 111 -12.22 6.91 18.57
N MET A 112 -12.24 7.45 17.34
CA MET A 112 -12.47 8.89 17.11
C MET A 112 -13.90 9.33 17.47
N LYS A 113 -14.88 8.43 17.32
CA LYS A 113 -16.27 8.69 17.75
C LYS A 113 -16.45 8.60 19.26
N ALA A 114 -15.65 7.77 19.93
CA ALA A 114 -15.68 7.58 21.38
C ALA A 114 -14.99 8.72 22.15
N ALA A 115 -14.02 9.41 21.52
CA ALA A 115 -13.35 10.57 22.08
C ALA A 115 -14.34 11.72 22.33
N LYS A 116 -14.46 12.16 23.58
CA LYS A 116 -15.43 13.17 24.01
C LYS A 116 -14.86 14.58 23.94
N THR A 117 -13.55 14.70 24.15
CA THR A 117 -12.85 15.98 24.17
C THR A 117 -12.04 16.19 22.89
N ASP A 118 -11.76 17.44 22.56
CA ASP A 118 -10.89 17.75 21.42
C ASP A 118 -9.42 17.41 21.69
N ALA A 119 -8.99 17.40 22.95
CA ALA A 119 -7.66 16.94 23.36
C ALA A 119 -7.45 15.45 23.04
N GLU A 120 -8.42 14.58 23.38
CA GLU A 120 -8.36 13.14 23.05
C GLU A 120 -8.34 12.91 21.53
N LYS A 121 -9.14 13.65 20.77
CA LYS A 121 -9.14 13.57 19.29
C LYS A 121 -7.79 13.97 18.71
N GLN A 122 -7.15 15.01 19.26
CA GLN A 122 -5.82 15.45 18.83
C GLN A 122 -4.75 14.41 19.15
N GLU A 123 -4.79 13.82 20.35
CA GLU A 123 -3.85 12.76 20.75
C GLU A 123 -4.01 11.51 19.86
N LEU A 124 -5.25 11.05 19.62
CA LEU A 124 -5.53 9.95 18.69
C LEU A 124 -5.05 10.27 17.28
N THR A 125 -5.27 11.51 16.81
CA THR A 125 -4.78 11.94 15.49
C THR A 125 -3.25 11.93 15.41
N ALA A 126 -2.57 12.35 16.48
CA ALA A 126 -1.12 12.30 16.55
C ALA A 126 -0.58 10.86 16.53
N LYS A 127 -1.16 9.96 17.34
CA LYS A 127 -0.80 8.53 17.35
C LYS A 127 -1.06 7.87 16.00
N PHE A 128 -2.21 8.15 15.37
CA PHE A 128 -2.55 7.67 14.03
C PHE A 128 -1.50 8.10 12.99
N ARG A 129 -1.10 9.38 12.99
CA ARG A 129 -0.06 9.88 12.08
C ARG A 129 1.30 9.27 12.37
N ALA A 130 1.66 9.07 13.64
CA ALA A 130 2.90 8.42 14.03
C ALA A 130 2.97 6.96 13.51
N HIS A 131 1.88 6.20 13.66
CA HIS A 131 1.78 4.84 13.09
C HIS A 131 1.92 4.84 11.57
N LEU A 132 1.29 5.79 10.87
CA LEU A 132 1.44 5.90 9.42
C LEU A 132 2.85 6.30 8.97
N ILE A 133 3.58 7.08 9.77
CA ILE A 133 4.99 7.38 9.50
C ILE A 133 5.83 6.11 9.67
N HIS A 134 5.60 5.33 10.74
CA HIS A 134 6.30 4.07 10.97
C HIS A 134 6.02 3.07 9.83
N LEU A 135 4.75 2.95 9.42
CA LEU A 135 4.36 2.15 8.26
C LEU A 135 5.06 2.64 6.98
N GLY A 136 5.12 3.96 6.77
CA GLY A 136 5.83 4.56 5.64
C GLY A 136 7.32 4.20 5.59
N HIS A 137 8.01 4.19 6.74
CA HIS A 137 9.41 3.75 6.79
C HIS A 137 9.56 2.28 6.42
N ALA A 138 8.69 1.40 6.95
CA ALA A 138 8.72 -0.02 6.61
C ALA A 138 8.45 -0.29 5.11
N LEU A 139 7.67 0.57 4.44
CA LEU A 139 7.47 0.51 2.99
C LEU A 139 8.71 0.91 2.20
N LEU A 140 9.41 1.97 2.61
CA LEU A 140 10.67 2.38 1.99
C LEU A 140 11.76 1.31 2.15
N ASP A 141 11.82 0.67 3.32
CA ASP A 141 12.74 -0.46 3.54
C ASP A 141 12.40 -1.64 2.62
N LEU A 142 11.12 -1.93 2.43
CA LEU A 142 10.64 -2.95 1.48
C LEU A 142 10.99 -2.58 0.04
N GLU A 143 10.82 -1.32 -0.37
CA GLU A 143 11.21 -0.83 -1.69
C GLU A 143 12.70 -1.08 -1.95
N SER A 144 13.55 -0.67 -1.02
CA SER A 144 15.00 -0.92 -1.08
C SER A 144 15.34 -2.40 -1.20
N GLN A 145 14.70 -3.28 -0.42
CA GLN A 145 14.91 -4.73 -0.50
C GLN A 145 14.50 -5.31 -1.85
N VAL A 146 13.39 -4.86 -2.44
CA VAL A 146 12.96 -5.27 -3.78
C VAL A 146 13.94 -4.76 -4.84
N MET A 147 14.41 -3.52 -4.72
CA MET A 147 15.43 -2.95 -5.60
C MET A 147 16.75 -3.73 -5.55
N GLU A 148 17.14 -4.20 -4.38
CA GLU A 148 18.36 -4.99 -4.15
C GLU A 148 18.19 -6.48 -4.48
N GLY A 149 16.98 -6.94 -4.80
CA GLY A 149 16.69 -8.36 -5.09
C GLY A 149 16.72 -9.27 -3.86
N LYS A 150 16.59 -8.70 -2.66
CA LYS A 150 16.60 -9.42 -1.38
C LYS A 150 15.22 -9.98 -1.05
N THR A 151 14.78 -10.97 -1.83
CA THR A 151 13.43 -11.52 -1.78
C THR A 151 13.00 -12.04 -0.41
N ASP A 152 13.89 -12.69 0.34
CA ASP A 152 13.56 -13.24 1.65
C ASP A 152 13.42 -12.16 2.73
N GLU A 153 14.25 -11.11 2.66
CA GLU A 153 14.10 -9.93 3.52
C GLU A 153 12.81 -9.18 3.20
N ALA A 154 12.47 -9.05 1.91
CA ALA A 154 11.22 -8.43 1.46
C ALA A 154 9.98 -9.16 2.00
N LYS A 155 9.98 -10.51 2.02
CA LYS A 155 8.92 -11.30 2.65
C LYS A 155 8.79 -11.01 4.15
N ALA A 156 9.92 -10.96 4.87
CA ALA A 156 9.92 -10.64 6.29
C ALA A 156 9.42 -9.22 6.57
N SER A 157 9.75 -8.26 5.70
CA SER A 157 9.25 -6.88 5.79
C SER A 157 7.74 -6.80 5.54
N ILE A 158 7.20 -7.60 4.62
CA ILE A 158 5.75 -7.72 4.41
C ILE A 158 5.03 -8.17 5.70
N GLU A 159 5.57 -9.15 6.42
CA GLU A 159 4.99 -9.58 7.71
C GLU A 159 5.04 -8.49 8.78
N LYS A 160 6.14 -7.72 8.83
CA LYS A 160 6.25 -6.56 9.74
C LYS A 160 5.22 -5.48 9.39
N ILE A 161 5.05 -5.19 8.09
CA ILE A 161 4.07 -4.23 7.59
C ILE A 161 2.65 -4.62 8.02
N GLU A 162 2.31 -5.92 7.97
CA GLU A 162 1.01 -6.38 8.46
C GLU A 162 0.82 -6.19 9.94
N LYS A 163 1.83 -6.51 10.76
CA LYS A 163 1.77 -6.27 12.20
C LYS A 163 1.56 -4.79 12.53
N ILE A 164 2.32 -3.90 11.88
CA ILE A 164 2.18 -2.44 12.06
C ILE A 164 0.77 -1.97 11.64
N ARG A 165 0.24 -2.52 10.54
CA ARG A 165 -1.12 -2.21 10.07
C ARG A 165 -2.17 -2.64 11.09
N ASP A 166 -2.08 -3.88 11.58
CA ASP A 166 -3.06 -4.46 12.49
C ASP A 166 -3.02 -3.77 13.86
N GLU A 167 -1.83 -3.43 14.37
CA GLU A 167 -1.69 -2.55 15.54
C GLU A 167 -2.39 -1.18 15.34
N GLY A 168 -2.26 -0.61 14.14
CA GLY A 168 -2.96 0.61 13.76
C GLY A 168 -4.49 0.46 13.73
N HIS A 169 -5.00 -0.66 13.23
CA HIS A 169 -6.44 -0.97 13.25
C HIS A 169 -6.96 -1.16 14.67
N HIS A 170 -6.21 -1.86 15.52
CA HIS A 170 -6.51 -2.04 16.94
C HIS A 170 -6.61 -0.71 17.68
N LEU A 171 -5.63 0.18 17.49
CA LEU A 171 -5.60 1.51 18.08
C LEU A 171 -6.86 2.32 17.71
N MET A 172 -7.35 2.16 16.48
CA MET A 172 -8.53 2.86 15.99
C MET A 172 -9.86 2.16 16.36
N GLY A 173 -9.79 1.01 17.02
CA GLY A 173 -10.94 0.20 17.43
C GLY A 173 -11.66 -0.44 16.26
N LEU A 174 -10.94 -0.72 15.15
CA LEU A 174 -11.50 -1.33 13.94
C LEU A 174 -11.49 -2.86 13.96
N ASP A 175 -10.91 -3.48 14.99
CA ASP A 175 -10.80 -4.94 15.13
C ASP A 175 -12.09 -5.63 15.58
N LYS A 176 -13.17 -4.86 15.80
CA LYS A 176 -14.44 -5.40 16.29
C LYS A 176 -15.30 -5.88 15.13
N GLU A 177 -15.08 -7.12 14.66
CA GLU A 177 -16.17 -7.95 14.13
C GLU A 177 -15.93 -9.47 13.99
N ASP A 178 -14.85 -10.06 14.53
CA ASP A 178 -14.68 -11.54 14.48
C ASP A 178 -15.07 -12.29 15.77
N GLU A 179 -15.35 -11.61 16.88
CA GLU A 179 -15.71 -12.25 18.16
C GLU A 179 -17.23 -12.56 18.35
N LYS A 180 -18.04 -12.50 17.28
CA LYS A 180 -19.47 -12.90 17.31
C LYS A 180 -19.86 -13.98 16.29
N GLY A 181 -18.88 -14.75 15.80
CA GLY A 181 -19.12 -15.86 14.86
C GLY A 181 -19.31 -17.25 15.48
N GLU A 182 -19.12 -17.43 16.79
CA GLU A 182 -19.23 -18.74 17.44
C GLU A 182 -20.55 -18.90 18.22
N LYS A 183 -21.67 -19.02 17.49
CA LYS A 183 -22.92 -19.69 17.91
C LYS A 183 -23.97 -19.61 16.81
N GLY A 184 -23.85 -20.48 15.81
CA GLY A 184 -24.80 -20.58 14.71
C GLY A 184 -25.01 -22.01 14.24
N GLY A 185 -25.82 -22.76 15.00
CA GLY A 185 -26.64 -23.84 14.44
C GLY A 185 -25.92 -25.10 13.98
N LYS A 186 -25.59 -25.94 14.95
CA LYS A 186 -25.41 -27.40 14.79
C LYS A 186 -26.60 -27.93 13.97
N GLY A 187 -26.33 -28.37 12.74
CA GLY A 187 -27.31 -29.04 11.88
C GLY A 187 -27.85 -30.29 12.59
N GLU A 188 -29.06 -30.18 13.10
CA GLU A 188 -29.84 -31.28 13.64
C GLU A 188 -30.24 -32.17 12.47
N LYS A 189 -29.45 -33.23 12.24
CA LYS A 189 -29.83 -34.35 11.38
C LYS A 189 -31.07 -35.00 11.97
N ASN A 190 -32.23 -34.71 11.39
CA ASN A 190 -33.44 -35.46 11.69
C ASN A 190 -33.44 -36.70 10.80
N GLU A 191 -32.86 -37.77 11.33
CA GLU A 191 -32.97 -39.13 10.80
C GLU A 191 -34.11 -39.82 11.55
N LYS A 192 -35.31 -39.78 10.96
CA LYS A 192 -36.40 -40.74 11.17
C LYS A 192 -36.98 -40.98 9.78
N GLY A 193 -36.90 -42.15 9.17
CA GLY A 193 -37.02 -43.47 9.77
C GLY A 193 -38.50 -43.76 9.98
N GLY A 194 -39.18 -44.10 8.89
CA GLY A 194 -40.60 -44.46 8.82
C GLY A 194 -40.96 -44.89 7.40
#